data_AF-A0A9E3M2V4-F1
#
_entry.id   AF-A0A9E3M2V4-F1
#
_cell.length_a   1.000
_cell.length_b   1.000
_cell.length_c   1.000
_cell.angle_alpha   90.00
_cell.angle_beta   90.00
_cell.angle_gamma   90.00
#
_symmetry.space_group_name_H-M   'P 1'
#
loop_
_entity.id
_entity.type
_entity.pdbx_description
1 polymer ?
#
loop_
_entity_poly.entity_id
_entity_poly.type
_entity_poly.pdbx_seq_one_letter_code
_entity_poly.pdbx_strand_id
1 'polypeptide(L)'
;MSSLFEENEQILDELEQAEYRLEKIRIDGPAKTDGDEKSELAATLKTLVVRLVENIAKSGGKMDEFGGAVVLVDLADVLERYGEIFKIPGLEKKLAELRTMMDQAGG
;
A
#
# COMPACT_ATOMS: atom_id res chain seq x y z
N MET A 1 -22.01 1.97 -3.25
CA MET A 1 -20.61 2.23 -3.63
C MET A 1 -19.85 2.41 -2.35
N SER A 2 -18.76 1.68 -2.13
CA SER A 2 -17.86 1.92 -1.01
C SER A 2 -17.06 3.20 -1.30
N SER A 3 -16.71 3.96 -0.25
CA SER A 3 -15.89 5.17 -0.39
C SER A 3 -14.42 4.82 -0.66
N LEU A 4 -13.65 5.74 -1.24
CA LEU A 4 -12.19 5.52 -1.42
C LEU A 4 -11.49 5.32 -0.08
N PHE A 5 -11.98 5.97 0.97
CA PHE A 5 -11.50 5.79 2.35
C PHE A 5 -11.68 4.35 2.83
N GLU A 6 -12.89 3.82 2.77
CA GLU A 6 -13.19 2.42 3.16
C GLU A 6 -12.36 1.42 2.33
N GLU A 7 -12.20 1.67 1.02
CA GLU A 7 -11.38 0.81 0.17
C GLU A 7 -9.91 0.86 0.58
N ASN A 8 -9.38 2.03 0.93
CA ASN A 8 -7.99 2.17 1.39
C ASN A 8 -7.77 1.50 2.75
N GLU A 9 -8.68 1.65 3.72
CA GLU A 9 -8.60 0.95 5.01
C GLU A 9 -8.56 -0.56 4.80
N GLN A 10 -9.46 -1.09 3.97
CA GLN A 10 -9.47 -2.52 3.66
C GLN A 10 -8.16 -2.99 3.02
N ILE A 11 -7.59 -2.21 2.10
CA ILE A 11 -6.32 -2.58 1.46
C ILE A 11 -5.15 -2.52 2.46
N LEU A 12 -5.14 -1.54 3.36
CA LEU A 12 -4.12 -1.43 4.41
C LEU A 12 -4.18 -2.62 5.37
N ASP A 13 -5.39 -3.03 5.79
CA ASP A 13 -5.60 -4.22 6.61
C ASP A 13 -5.12 -5.50 5.89
N GLU A 14 -5.44 -5.64 4.60
CA GLU A 14 -4.98 -6.78 3.79
C GLU A 14 -3.45 -6.80 3.62
N LEU A 15 -2.82 -5.63 3.52
CA LEU A 15 -1.36 -5.49 3.49
C LEU A 15 -0.73 -5.91 4.81
N GLU A 16 -1.27 -5.46 5.95
CA GLU A 16 -0.77 -5.85 7.28
C GLU A 16 -0.85 -7.38 7.48
N GLN A 17 -1.97 -8.00 7.05
CA GLN A 17 -2.12 -9.45 7.12
C GLN A 17 -1.09 -10.18 6.23
N ALA A 18 -0.83 -9.67 5.03
CA ALA A 18 0.16 -10.24 4.13
C ALA A 18 1.60 -10.05 4.68
N GLU A 19 1.90 -8.92 5.30
CA GLU A 19 3.16 -8.66 6.02
C GLU A 19 3.35 -9.65 7.18
N TYR A 20 2.33 -9.83 7.99
CA TYR A 20 2.36 -10.78 9.10
C TYR A 20 2.62 -12.22 8.61
N ARG A 21 2.01 -12.62 7.49
CA ARG A 21 2.26 -13.93 6.88
C ARG A 21 3.70 -14.06 6.37
N LEU A 22 4.25 -13.03 5.72
CA LEU A 22 5.65 -13.03 5.31
C LEU A 22 6.61 -13.13 6.49
N GLU A 23 6.35 -12.40 7.57
CA GLU A 23 7.16 -12.45 8.78
C GLU A 23 7.09 -13.82 9.43
N LYS A 24 5.90 -14.42 9.50
CA LYS A 24 5.73 -15.80 9.98
C LYS A 24 6.53 -16.81 9.15
N ILE A 25 6.49 -16.69 7.83
CA ILE A 25 7.29 -17.52 6.90
C ILE A 25 8.80 -17.34 7.14
N ARG A 26 9.23 -16.10 7.40
CA ARG A 26 10.62 -15.78 7.74
C ARG A 26 11.06 -16.46 9.03
N ILE A 27 10.20 -16.46 10.05
CA ILE A 27 10.44 -17.08 11.37
C ILE A 27 10.41 -18.61 11.29
N ASP A 28 9.39 -19.18 10.64
CA ASP A 28 9.18 -20.63 10.52
C ASP A 28 10.26 -21.30 9.64
N GLY A 29 10.96 -20.49 8.83
CA GLY A 29 12.06 -20.89 7.97
C GLY A 29 11.59 -21.47 6.63
N PRO A 30 12.37 -21.29 5.55
CA PRO A 30 11.98 -21.67 4.19
C PRO A 30 11.69 -23.17 4.01
N ALA A 31 12.10 -24.02 4.95
CA ALA A 31 11.85 -25.46 4.93
C ALA A 31 10.39 -25.85 5.26
N LYS A 32 9.60 -24.95 5.87
CA LYS A 32 8.20 -25.19 6.24
C LYS A 32 7.19 -24.47 5.36
N THR A 33 7.66 -23.65 4.41
CA THR A 33 6.80 -22.82 3.57
C THR A 33 6.94 -23.26 2.13
N ASP A 34 5.80 -23.49 1.49
CA ASP A 34 5.76 -23.81 0.07
C ASP A 34 6.29 -22.63 -0.76
N GLY A 35 7.04 -22.92 -1.83
CA GLY A 35 7.53 -21.91 -2.76
C GLY A 35 6.38 -21.16 -3.46
N ASP A 36 5.25 -21.86 -3.62
CA ASP A 36 4.03 -21.30 -4.19
C ASP A 36 3.39 -20.26 -3.24
N GLU A 37 3.38 -20.52 -1.92
CA GLU A 37 2.80 -19.59 -0.93
C GLU A 37 3.56 -18.24 -0.91
N LYS A 38 4.89 -18.27 -1.01
CA LYS A 38 5.70 -17.03 -1.09
C LYS A 38 5.42 -16.24 -2.36
N SER A 39 5.24 -16.93 -3.46
CA SER A 39 4.97 -16.32 -4.77
C SER A 39 3.56 -15.69 -4.80
N GLU A 40 2.57 -16.38 -4.23
CA GLU A 40 1.21 -15.86 -4.05
C GLU A 40 1.16 -14.65 -3.13
N LEU A 41 1.90 -14.66 -2.02
CA LEU A 41 1.99 -13.50 -1.12
C LEU A 41 2.63 -12.29 -1.81
N ALA A 42 3.73 -12.50 -2.54
CA ALA A 42 4.36 -11.43 -3.31
C ALA A 42 3.42 -10.85 -4.38
N ALA A 43 2.65 -11.69 -5.06
CA ALA A 43 1.65 -11.26 -6.04
C ALA A 43 0.48 -10.50 -5.39
N THR A 44 0.03 -10.96 -4.22
CA THR A 44 -1.01 -10.30 -3.41
C THR A 44 -0.57 -8.91 -2.99
N LEU A 45 0.60 -8.80 -2.35
CA LEU A 45 1.18 -7.52 -1.93
C LEU A 45 1.31 -6.56 -3.10
N LYS A 46 1.86 -7.02 -4.23
CA LYS A 46 1.98 -6.18 -5.42
C LYS A 46 0.61 -5.68 -5.90
N THR A 47 -0.40 -6.54 -5.91
CA THR A 47 -1.77 -6.18 -6.32
C THR A 47 -2.37 -5.12 -5.40
N LEU A 48 -2.22 -5.29 -4.10
CA LEU A 48 -2.70 -4.34 -3.09
C LEU A 48 -2.05 -2.96 -3.24
N VAL A 49 -0.72 -2.94 -3.41
CA VAL A 49 0.02 -1.69 -3.60
C VAL A 49 -0.39 -0.99 -4.90
N VAL A 50 -0.60 -1.74 -6.00
CA VAL A 50 -1.12 -1.17 -7.25
C VAL A 50 -2.52 -0.58 -7.05
N ARG A 51 -3.40 -1.23 -6.30
CA ARG A 51 -4.73 -0.68 -5.99
C ARG A 51 -4.66 0.62 -5.19
N LEU A 52 -3.74 0.73 -4.21
CA LEU A 52 -3.50 2.00 -3.51
C LEU A 52 -3.06 3.11 -4.49
N VAL A 53 -2.17 2.80 -5.42
CA VAL A 53 -1.74 3.75 -6.48
C VAL A 53 -2.91 4.20 -7.34
N GLU A 54 -3.79 3.28 -7.73
CA GLU A 54 -5.00 3.60 -8.48
C GLU A 54 -5.97 4.47 -7.69
N ASN A 55 -6.14 4.20 -6.39
CA ASN A 55 -6.99 5.01 -5.53
C ASN A 55 -6.46 6.43 -5.39
N ILE A 56 -5.13 6.62 -5.38
CA ILE A 56 -4.54 7.95 -5.46
C ILE A 56 -4.88 8.66 -6.76
N ALA A 57 -4.88 7.93 -7.88
CA ALA A 57 -5.29 8.51 -9.15
C ALA A 57 -6.79 8.86 -9.16
N LYS A 58 -7.65 8.05 -8.53
CA LYS A 58 -9.10 8.25 -8.48
C LYS A 58 -9.53 9.41 -7.58
N SER A 59 -8.81 9.67 -6.48
CA SER A 59 -9.15 10.75 -5.56
C SER A 59 -9.05 12.15 -6.19
N GLY A 60 -8.30 12.28 -7.28
CA GLY A 60 -8.09 13.55 -7.96
C GLY A 60 -7.36 14.59 -7.10
N GLY A 61 -6.57 14.16 -6.12
CA GLY A 61 -5.83 15.04 -5.22
C GLY A 61 -6.65 15.58 -4.04
N LYS A 62 -7.80 14.98 -3.74
CA LYS A 62 -8.66 15.35 -2.61
C LYS A 62 -8.33 14.52 -1.38
N MET A 63 -7.89 15.17 -0.30
CA MET A 63 -7.40 14.51 0.92
C MET A 63 -8.51 13.83 1.74
N ASP A 64 -9.68 14.45 1.78
CA ASP A 64 -10.89 13.96 2.45
C ASP A 64 -11.34 12.60 1.92
N GLU A 65 -11.08 12.31 0.64
CA GLU A 65 -11.36 11.01 0.01
C GLU A 65 -10.44 9.88 0.52
N PHE A 66 -9.32 10.19 1.17
CA PHE A 66 -8.36 9.18 1.68
C PHE A 66 -8.51 8.85 3.17
N GLY A 67 -9.35 9.56 3.91
CA GLY A 67 -9.41 9.44 5.38
C GLY A 67 -8.59 10.48 6.14
N GLY A 68 -8.08 11.50 5.45
CA GLY A 68 -7.35 12.61 6.05
C GLY A 68 -5.84 12.41 6.16
N ALA A 69 -5.18 13.35 6.84
CA ALA A 69 -3.71 13.47 6.84
C ALA A 69 -2.98 12.27 7.47
N VAL A 70 -3.55 11.64 8.50
CA VAL A 70 -2.94 10.49 9.18
C VAL A 70 -2.81 9.30 8.22
N VAL A 71 -3.89 8.96 7.53
CA VAL A 71 -3.93 7.83 6.59
C VAL A 71 -3.00 8.07 5.41
N LEU A 72 -2.85 9.32 4.95
CA LEU A 72 -1.94 9.64 3.85
C LEU A 72 -0.46 9.36 4.16
N VAL A 73 -0.04 9.58 5.42
CA VAL A 73 1.33 9.27 5.86
C VAL A 73 1.57 7.77 5.80
N ASP A 74 0.67 6.98 6.41
CA ASP A 74 0.77 5.52 6.41
C ASP A 74 0.76 4.97 4.97
N LEU A 75 -0.08 5.52 4.11
CA LEU A 75 -0.16 5.16 2.69
C LEU A 75 1.15 5.44 1.97
N ALA A 76 1.75 6.61 2.19
CA ALA A 76 3.02 7.01 1.58
C ALA A 76 4.17 6.11 2.02
N ASP A 77 4.27 5.81 3.32
CA ASP A 77 5.31 4.95 3.89
C ASP A 77 5.23 3.52 3.34
N VAL A 78 4.02 2.97 3.27
CA VAL A 78 3.76 1.64 2.67
C VAL A 78 4.16 1.64 1.20
N LEU A 79 3.71 2.64 0.44
CA LEU A 79 4.00 2.74 -0.98
C LEU A 79 5.50 2.88 -1.26
N GLU A 80 6.23 3.67 -0.47
CA GLU A 80 7.67 3.83 -0.60
C GLU A 80 8.40 2.51 -0.33
N ARG A 81 8.06 1.82 0.77
CA ARG A 81 8.62 0.51 1.14
C ARG A 81 8.44 -0.53 0.04
N TYR A 82 7.24 -0.63 -0.52
CA TYR A 82 6.92 -1.64 -1.53
C TYR A 82 7.31 -1.25 -2.96
N GLY A 83 7.46 0.04 -3.20
CA GLY A 83 7.89 0.57 -4.48
C GLY A 83 9.26 0.09 -4.90
N GLU A 84 10.21 0.14 -3.96
CA GLU A 84 11.58 -0.33 -4.20
C GLU A 84 11.63 -1.84 -4.44
N ILE A 85 10.78 -2.59 -3.74
CA ILE A 85 10.71 -4.06 -3.82
C ILE A 85 10.13 -4.52 -5.16
N PHE A 86 8.96 -3.99 -5.53
CA PHE A 86 8.21 -4.46 -6.70
C PHE A 86 8.48 -3.68 -7.99
N LYS A 87 9.23 -2.57 -7.91
CA LYS A 87 9.54 -1.67 -9.04
C LYS A 87 8.27 -1.24 -9.78
N ILE A 88 7.30 -0.72 -9.04
CA ILE A 88 5.98 -0.36 -9.58
C ILE A 88 6.11 0.88 -10.49
N PRO A 89 5.76 0.79 -11.79
CA PRO A 89 5.87 1.92 -12.71
C PRO A 89 4.99 3.10 -12.30
N GLY A 90 5.54 4.32 -12.35
CA GLY A 90 4.80 5.55 -12.07
C GLY A 90 4.57 5.83 -10.57
N LEU A 91 5.02 4.94 -9.69
CA LEU A 91 4.87 5.08 -8.24
C LEU A 91 5.60 6.31 -7.68
N GLU A 92 6.81 6.61 -8.14
CA GLU A 92 7.57 7.78 -7.69
C GLU A 92 6.80 9.08 -7.92
N LYS A 93 6.16 9.20 -9.09
CA LYS A 93 5.31 10.35 -9.41
C LYS A 93 4.12 10.45 -8.45
N LYS A 94 3.51 9.30 -8.12
CA LYS A 94 2.35 9.22 -7.23
C LYS A 94 2.73 9.51 -5.77
N LEU A 95 3.91 9.10 -5.32
CA LEU A 95 4.47 9.47 -4.03
C LEU A 95 4.75 10.98 -3.94
N ALA A 96 5.26 11.60 -5.00
CA ALA A 96 5.45 13.05 -5.03
C ALA A 96 4.10 13.82 -4.96
N GLU A 97 3.08 13.33 -5.65
CA GLU A 97 1.71 13.86 -5.57
C GLU A 97 1.16 13.73 -4.14
N LEU A 98 1.29 12.57 -3.50
CA LEU A 98 0.92 12.34 -2.10
C LEU A 98 1.63 13.29 -1.13
N ARG A 99 2.95 13.44 -1.26
CA ARG A 99 3.75 14.34 -0.41
C ARG A 99 3.30 15.78 -0.54
N THR A 100 3.03 16.23 -1.77
CA THR A 100 2.48 17.57 -2.02
C THR A 100 1.13 17.77 -1.33
N MET A 101 0.26 16.75 -1.32
CA MET A 101 -1.01 16.81 -0.60
C MET A 101 -0.82 16.88 0.92
N MET A 102 0.12 16.11 1.48
CA MET A 102 0.41 16.12 2.92
C MET A 102 0.91 17.50 3.38
N ASP A 103 1.81 18.13 2.62
CA ASP A 103 2.32 19.48 2.90
C ASP A 103 1.18 20.53 2.92
N GLN A 104 0.16 20.35 2.09
CA GLN A 104 -1.01 21.24 2.03
C GLN A 104 -1.96 21.07 3.23
N ALA A 105 -1.91 19.96 3.96
CA ALA A 105 -2.77 19.72 5.13
C ALA A 105 -2.14 20.06 6.47
N GLY A 106 -0.81 20.12 6.54
CA GLY A 106 -0.08 20.57 7.73
C GLY A 106 0.11 22.08 7.82
N GLY A 107 -0.31 22.84 6.78
CA GLY A 107 -0.17 24.30 6.67
C GLY A 107 -1.35 25.09 7.19
#